data_AF-A0A933LXN4-F1
#
_entry.id   AF-A0A933LXN4-F1
#
_cell.length_a   1.000
_cell.length_b   1.000
_cell.length_c   1.000
_cell.angle_alpha   90.00
_cell.angle_beta   90.00
_cell.angle_gamma   90.00
#
_symmetry.space_group_name_H-M   'P 1'
#
loop_
_entity.id
_entity.type
_entity.pdbx_description
1 polymer ?
#
loop_
_entity_poly.entity_id
_entity_poly.type
_entity_poly.pdbx_seq_one_letter_code
_entity_poly.pdbx_strand_id
1 'polypeptide(L)'
;ACYEAGYYLAVAMSRPLIVREMAKIAEENGCQYVAHGGVRTGNDRARFETAVADLDPTLDVIFPPAEWNLASRSEEEEYAKRFQLRYRKRDRAGYYTLDENMWGRTVRWEGLDDGWLAPPPEAYYLTVDPREAPDEPTEVTIRFAAGVPVALDGEKLEPVALIQRMNQIGGRHGVGRTDIVENPLSGVKKRQTYEAPAAHILITAHQALEDVVLPKEILHFQKPLSQKYSELIYEGFWFDDIRLALDDFFLRIQKRVVGEVRVRLFKGSSLVTGRRAS
;
A
#
# COMPACT_ATOMS: atom_id res chain seq x y z
N ALA A 1 -4.29 0.41 -9.30
CA ALA A 1 -5.47 1.01 -8.64
C ALA A 1 -5.04 1.92 -7.49
N CYS A 2 -5.85 2.91 -7.13
CA CYS A 2 -5.62 3.83 -6.01
C CYS A 2 -6.95 3.94 -5.26
N TYR A 3 -6.97 3.69 -3.96
CA TYR A 3 -8.17 3.90 -3.16
C TYR A 3 -8.34 5.38 -2.92
N GLU A 4 -9.50 5.88 -3.32
CA GLU A 4 -9.81 7.30 -3.34
C GLU A 4 -8.70 8.11 -4.03
N ALA A 5 -8.31 9.27 -3.51
CA ALA A 5 -7.33 10.15 -4.13
C ALA A 5 -5.98 10.16 -3.38
N GLY A 6 -5.37 8.98 -3.21
CA GLY A 6 -3.93 8.92 -2.90
C GLY A 6 -3.48 7.83 -1.94
N TYR A 7 -4.33 6.83 -1.66
CA TYR A 7 -3.89 5.63 -0.97
C TYR A 7 -3.62 4.48 -1.94
N TYR A 8 -2.34 4.15 -2.12
CA TYR A 8 -1.88 3.07 -3.02
C TYR A 8 -1.91 1.68 -2.39
N LEU A 9 -2.78 1.46 -1.39
CA LEU A 9 -3.11 0.15 -0.85
C LEU A 9 -1.93 -0.63 -0.24
N ALA A 10 -0.82 0.03 0.11
CA ALA A 10 0.40 -0.64 0.59
C ALA A 10 0.13 -1.56 1.78
N VAL A 11 -0.64 -1.08 2.76
CA VAL A 11 -1.04 -1.85 3.94
C VAL A 11 -2.05 -2.92 3.55
N ALA A 12 -3.09 -2.56 2.78
CA ALA A 12 -4.18 -3.46 2.43
C ALA A 12 -3.71 -4.69 1.64
N MET A 13 -2.79 -4.53 0.68
CA MET A 13 -2.27 -5.61 -0.15
C MET A 13 -1.33 -6.57 0.59
N SER A 14 -0.71 -6.15 1.69
CA SER A 14 0.19 -7.05 2.43
C SER A 14 -0.55 -8.06 3.30
N ARG A 15 -1.77 -7.75 3.75
CA ARG A 15 -2.58 -8.62 4.63
C ARG A 15 -2.90 -9.97 4.00
N PRO A 16 -3.44 -10.05 2.77
CA PRO A 16 -3.73 -11.34 2.14
C PRO A 16 -2.46 -12.17 1.90
N LEU A 17 -1.32 -11.53 1.62
CA LEU A 17 -0.03 -12.23 1.53
C LEU A 17 0.37 -12.85 2.89
N ILE A 18 0.26 -12.09 3.97
CA ILE A 18 0.54 -12.58 5.32
C ILE A 18 -0.39 -13.74 5.67
N VAL A 19 -1.69 -13.61 5.39
CA VAL A 19 -2.69 -14.68 5.61
C VAL A 19 -2.33 -15.93 4.83
N ARG A 20 -1.95 -15.80 3.57
CA ARG A 20 -1.56 -16.95 2.75
C ARG A 20 -0.39 -17.72 3.35
N GLU A 21 0.64 -17.02 3.81
CA GLU A 21 1.77 -17.70 4.46
C GLU A 21 1.42 -18.23 5.85
N MET A 22 0.53 -17.55 6.60
CA MET A 22 0.01 -18.07 7.88
C MET A 22 -0.75 -19.37 7.68
N ALA A 23 -1.65 -19.44 6.70
CA ALA A 23 -2.45 -20.64 6.40
C ALA A 23 -1.55 -21.80 5.95
N LYS A 24 -0.58 -21.53 5.07
CA LYS A 24 0.41 -22.52 4.65
C LYS A 24 1.19 -23.10 5.84
N ILE A 25 1.70 -22.23 6.72
CA ILE A 25 2.44 -22.68 7.92
C ILE A 25 1.52 -23.44 8.87
N ALA A 26 0.26 -23.03 9.01
CA ALA A 26 -0.72 -23.74 9.83
C ALA A 26 -0.95 -25.16 9.31
N GLU A 27 -1.13 -25.34 8.00
CA GLU A 27 -1.28 -26.65 7.36
C GLU A 27 -0.04 -27.52 7.59
N GLU A 28 1.16 -26.99 7.32
CA GLU A 28 2.44 -27.69 7.50
C GLU A 28 2.67 -28.17 8.95
N ASN A 29 2.06 -27.52 9.93
CA ASN A 29 2.21 -27.81 11.36
C ASN A 29 0.94 -28.43 11.99
N GLY A 30 -0.10 -28.72 11.20
CA GLY A 30 -1.37 -29.28 11.69
C GLY A 30 -2.09 -28.36 12.70
N CYS A 31 -1.93 -27.04 12.56
CA CYS A 31 -2.62 -26.06 13.41
C CYS A 31 -4.07 -25.89 12.95
N GLN A 32 -4.99 -25.82 13.92
CA GLN A 32 -6.41 -25.51 13.67
C GLN A 32 -6.73 -24.02 13.82
N TYR A 33 -5.79 -23.26 14.39
CA TYR A 33 -5.98 -21.87 14.75
C TYR A 33 -4.89 -20.99 14.15
N VAL A 34 -5.28 -19.78 13.73
CA VAL A 34 -4.37 -18.68 13.42
C VAL A 34 -4.72 -17.48 14.28
N ALA A 35 -3.73 -16.67 14.66
CA ALA A 35 -3.96 -15.49 15.49
C ALA A 35 -3.35 -14.23 14.86
N HIS A 36 -4.03 -13.09 14.99
CA HIS A 36 -3.49 -11.79 14.54
C HIS A 36 -3.68 -10.69 15.59
N GLY A 37 -2.73 -9.75 15.63
CA GLY A 37 -2.69 -8.63 16.59
C GLY A 37 -3.26 -7.32 16.04
N GLY A 38 -4.26 -7.40 15.15
CA GLY A 38 -4.88 -6.19 14.55
C GLY A 38 -5.45 -5.24 15.60
N VAL A 39 -5.70 -3.99 15.22
CA VAL A 39 -6.37 -3.03 16.13
C VAL A 39 -7.89 -3.18 16.01
N ARG A 40 -8.62 -3.17 17.13
CA ARG A 40 -10.08 -3.34 17.18
C ARG A 40 -10.87 -2.43 16.23
N THR A 41 -10.41 -1.19 16.04
CA THR A 41 -11.07 -0.15 15.23
C THR A 41 -10.49 -0.01 13.82
N GLY A 42 -9.56 -0.90 13.43
CA GLY A 42 -8.88 -0.84 12.14
C GLY A 42 -9.48 -1.81 11.11
N ASN A 43 -9.38 -1.44 9.83
CA ASN A 43 -9.76 -2.32 8.71
C ASN A 43 -8.96 -3.64 8.68
N ASP A 44 -7.79 -3.70 9.32
CA ASP A 44 -6.94 -4.88 9.29
C ASP A 44 -7.61 -6.11 9.90
N ARG A 45 -8.48 -5.94 10.90
CA ARG A 45 -9.25 -7.06 11.42
C ARG A 45 -10.09 -7.70 10.33
N ALA A 46 -10.90 -6.90 9.64
CA ALA A 46 -11.71 -7.38 8.51
C ALA A 46 -10.84 -8.01 7.43
N ARG A 47 -9.71 -7.37 7.07
CA ARG A 47 -8.79 -7.91 6.06
C ARG A 47 -8.20 -9.26 6.43
N PHE A 48 -7.79 -9.47 7.68
CA PHE A 48 -7.26 -10.76 8.14
C PHE A 48 -8.37 -11.81 8.20
N GLU A 49 -9.49 -11.51 8.86
CA GLU A 49 -10.58 -12.46 9.07
C GLU A 49 -11.25 -12.87 7.75
N THR A 50 -11.56 -11.92 6.86
CA THR A 50 -12.12 -12.20 5.53
C THR A 50 -11.14 -13.00 4.69
N ALA A 51 -9.86 -12.62 4.66
CA ALA A 51 -8.88 -13.33 3.86
C ALA A 51 -8.65 -14.77 4.35
N VAL A 52 -8.70 -15.04 5.66
CA VAL A 52 -8.64 -16.41 6.19
C VAL A 52 -9.89 -17.18 5.77
N ALA A 53 -11.08 -16.61 5.98
CA ALA A 53 -12.35 -17.26 5.64
C ALA A 53 -12.45 -17.64 4.15
N ASP A 54 -11.95 -16.77 3.26
CA ASP A 54 -11.97 -17.03 1.81
C ASP A 54 -10.89 -18.05 1.38
N LEU A 55 -9.70 -18.01 2.01
CA LEU A 55 -8.57 -18.83 1.60
C LEU A 55 -8.62 -20.24 2.19
N ASP A 56 -8.92 -20.35 3.49
CA ASP A 56 -9.00 -21.61 4.22
C ASP A 56 -10.06 -21.50 5.34
N PRO A 57 -11.33 -21.82 5.03
CA PRO A 57 -12.42 -21.75 6.01
C PRO A 57 -12.33 -22.81 7.12
N THR A 58 -11.33 -23.70 7.09
CA THR A 58 -11.12 -24.70 8.15
C THR A 58 -10.29 -24.17 9.32
N LEU A 59 -9.63 -23.02 9.15
CA LEU A 59 -8.85 -22.36 10.19
C LEU A 59 -9.73 -21.43 11.04
N ASP A 60 -9.69 -21.64 12.35
CA ASP A 60 -10.31 -20.74 13.31
C ASP A 60 -9.40 -19.53 13.58
N VAL A 61 -9.96 -18.32 13.49
CA VAL A 61 -9.22 -17.07 13.76
C VAL A 61 -9.38 -16.67 15.22
N ILE A 62 -8.25 -16.59 15.93
CA ILE A 62 -8.16 -15.99 17.26
C ILE A 62 -7.78 -14.52 17.10
N PHE A 63 -8.54 -13.64 17.74
CA PHE A 63 -8.24 -12.20 17.78
C PHE A 63 -8.01 -11.79 19.25
N PRO A 64 -6.79 -11.98 19.80
CA PRO A 64 -6.53 -11.75 21.21
C PRO A 64 -6.92 -10.35 21.72
N PRO A 65 -6.75 -9.25 20.95
CA PRO A 65 -7.23 -7.95 21.37
C PRO A 65 -8.73 -7.89 21.64
N ALA A 66 -9.57 -8.74 21.00
CA ALA A 66 -11.01 -8.85 21.30
C ALA A 66 -11.32 -9.62 22.59
N GLU A 67 -10.49 -10.60 22.93
CA GLU A 67 -10.73 -11.54 24.03
C GLU A 67 -10.05 -11.11 25.34
N TRP A 68 -8.91 -10.43 25.25
CA TRP A 68 -8.16 -10.00 26.42
C TRP A 68 -8.74 -8.72 27.01
N ASN A 69 -8.83 -8.68 28.34
CA ASN A 69 -9.27 -7.51 29.09
C ASN A 69 -8.07 -6.59 29.39
N LEU A 70 -7.35 -6.20 28.35
CA LEU A 70 -6.22 -5.25 28.40
C LEU A 70 -6.61 -4.02 27.60
N ALA A 71 -6.98 -2.94 28.28
CA ALA A 71 -7.48 -1.71 27.68
C ALA A 71 -6.40 -0.66 27.44
N SER A 72 -5.23 -0.81 28.07
CA SER A 72 -4.16 0.19 28.02
C SER A 72 -2.78 -0.43 27.83
N ARG A 73 -1.84 0.36 27.29
CA ARG A 73 -0.42 -0.03 27.21
C ARG A 73 0.17 -0.33 28.59
N SER A 74 -0.27 0.38 29.63
CA SER A 74 0.15 0.13 31.01
C SER A 74 -0.26 -1.27 31.48
N GLU A 75 -1.48 -1.70 31.16
CA GLU A 75 -1.96 -3.06 31.46
C GLU A 75 -1.22 -4.12 30.64
N GLU A 76 -0.92 -3.87 29.37
CA GLU A 76 -0.07 -4.76 28.56
C GLU A 76 1.34 -4.91 29.17
N GLU A 77 1.92 -3.82 29.67
CA GLU A 77 3.23 -3.85 30.36
C GLU A 77 3.16 -4.62 31.68
N GLU A 78 2.07 -4.48 32.44
CA GLU A 78 1.86 -5.23 33.69
C GLU A 78 1.66 -6.71 33.43
N TYR A 79 0.88 -7.07 32.40
CA TYR A 79 0.75 -8.44 31.91
C TYR A 79 2.12 -9.01 31.52
N ALA A 80 2.90 -8.27 30.72
CA ALA A 80 4.24 -8.69 30.33
C ALA A 80 5.17 -8.89 31.53
N LYS A 81 5.13 -8.02 32.54
CA LYS A 81 5.89 -8.19 33.80
C LYS A 81 5.45 -9.43 34.58
N ARG A 82 4.15 -9.64 34.72
CA ARG A 82 3.56 -10.78 35.43
C ARG A 82 4.02 -12.11 34.82
N PHE A 83 4.11 -12.18 33.50
CA PHE A 83 4.55 -13.37 32.75
C PHE A 83 6.03 -13.36 32.35
N GLN A 84 6.81 -12.40 32.87
CA GLN A 84 8.26 -12.27 32.60
C GLN A 84 8.61 -12.23 31.10
N LEU A 85 7.72 -11.67 30.28
CA LEU A 85 7.92 -11.54 28.84
C LEU A 85 9.02 -10.50 28.58
N ARG A 86 9.97 -10.83 27.71
CA ARG A 86 10.99 -9.89 27.25
C ARG A 86 10.40 -9.02 26.15
N TYR A 87 10.32 -7.72 26.39
CA TYR A 87 9.90 -6.74 25.38
C TYR A 87 10.81 -5.51 25.42
N ARG A 88 10.95 -4.84 24.28
CA ARG A 88 11.65 -3.55 24.21
C ARG A 88 10.73 -2.46 24.72
N LYS A 89 11.13 -1.75 25.78
CA LYS A 89 10.43 -0.53 26.19
C LYS A 89 10.56 0.51 25.07
N ARG A 90 9.46 1.15 24.70
CA ARG A 90 9.48 2.29 23.77
C ARG A 90 10.09 3.50 24.47
N ASP A 91 10.97 4.21 23.78
CA ASP A 91 11.28 5.59 24.13
C ASP A 91 10.05 6.47 23.87
N ARG A 92 9.74 7.36 24.81
CA ARG A 92 8.52 8.18 24.82
C ARG A 92 8.52 9.36 23.83
N ALA A 93 9.49 9.45 22.92
CA ALA A 93 9.60 10.57 21.99
C ALA A 93 8.66 10.36 20.79
N GLY A 94 7.50 11.03 20.81
CA GLY A 94 6.54 11.15 19.69
C GLY A 94 5.70 9.88 19.43
N TYR A 95 4.37 10.01 19.47
CA TYR A 95 3.48 8.90 19.14
C TYR A 95 3.30 8.74 17.63
N TYR A 96 4.14 7.89 17.03
CA TYR A 96 3.94 7.42 15.66
C TYR A 96 3.45 5.97 15.64
N THR A 97 2.38 5.72 14.91
CA THR A 97 1.98 4.35 14.53
C THR A 97 2.28 4.17 13.05
N LEU A 98 3.15 3.22 12.75
CA LEU A 98 3.73 3.04 11.43
C LEU A 98 3.38 1.66 10.90
N ASP A 99 3.09 1.61 9.61
CA ASP A 99 3.12 0.38 8.82
C ASP A 99 3.89 0.69 7.53
N GLU A 100 4.89 -0.12 7.23
CA GLU A 100 5.77 0.07 6.09
C GLU A 100 6.06 -1.27 5.42
N ASN A 101 6.02 -1.26 4.10
CA ASN A 101 6.61 -2.30 3.27
C ASN A 101 7.23 -1.68 2.02
N MET A 102 7.78 -2.50 1.12
CA MET A 102 8.45 -2.01 -0.09
C MET A 102 7.55 -1.16 -1.01
N TRP A 103 6.23 -1.27 -0.91
CA TRP A 103 5.31 -0.52 -1.76
C TRP A 103 4.97 0.87 -1.21
N GLY A 104 5.02 1.04 0.11
CA GLY A 104 4.78 2.33 0.75
C GLY A 104 4.68 2.24 2.27
N ARG A 105 4.48 3.42 2.87
CA ARG A 105 4.43 3.65 4.31
C ARG A 105 3.15 4.39 4.68
N THR A 106 2.56 4.01 5.79
CA THR A 106 1.42 4.66 6.44
C THR A 106 1.85 5.13 7.82
N VAL A 107 1.55 6.38 8.13
CA VAL A 107 1.93 7.01 9.38
C VAL A 107 0.72 7.67 10.03
N ARG A 108 0.46 7.29 11.28
CA ARG A 108 -0.35 8.09 12.21
C ARG A 108 0.58 8.81 13.16
N TRP A 109 0.31 10.09 13.38
CA TRP A 109 1.07 10.99 14.22
C TRP A 109 0.15 11.71 15.22
N GLU A 110 0.73 12.32 16.25
CA GLU A 110 -0.02 12.99 17.31
C GLU A 110 -0.65 14.31 16.83
N GLY A 111 -1.97 14.44 16.95
CA GLY A 111 -2.71 15.60 16.43
C GLY A 111 -3.30 15.39 15.03
N LEU A 112 -3.17 14.19 14.45
CA LEU A 112 -3.71 13.83 13.14
C LEU A 112 -5.22 14.09 13.01
N ASP A 113 -5.98 13.98 14.09
CA ASP A 113 -7.44 14.20 14.09
C ASP A 113 -7.81 15.69 13.91
N ASP A 114 -6.89 16.62 14.17
CA ASP A 114 -7.08 18.04 13.83
C ASP A 114 -6.74 18.27 12.35
N GLY A 115 -7.78 18.41 11.53
CA GLY A 115 -7.67 18.63 10.09
C GLY A 115 -6.95 19.93 9.68
N TRP A 116 -6.68 20.84 10.62
CA TRP A 116 -5.94 22.08 10.36
C TRP A 116 -4.43 21.94 10.57
N LEU A 117 -3.99 20.97 11.38
CA LEU A 117 -2.57 20.71 11.59
C LEU A 117 -1.97 20.02 10.37
N ALA A 118 -0.86 20.55 9.84
CA ALA A 118 -0.09 19.85 8.81
C ALA A 118 0.68 18.67 9.42
N PRO A 119 0.91 17.59 8.67
CA PRO A 119 1.78 16.51 9.13
C PRO A 119 3.17 17.05 9.49
N PRO A 120 3.73 16.67 10.66
CA PRO A 120 5.05 17.12 11.06
C PRO A 120 6.12 16.52 10.14
N PRO A 121 7.28 17.18 9.94
CA PRO A 121 8.35 16.66 9.08
C PRO A 121 8.77 15.21 9.40
N GLU A 122 8.76 14.84 10.67
CA GLU A 122 9.14 13.52 11.18
C GLU A 122 8.11 12.41 10.84
N ALA A 123 6.91 12.79 10.37
CA ALA A 123 5.95 11.83 9.84
C ALA A 123 6.43 11.20 8.52
N TYR A 124 7.38 11.86 7.83
CA TYR A 124 7.92 11.40 6.56
C TYR A 124 9.33 10.81 6.74
N TYR A 125 9.56 9.65 6.13
CA TYR A 125 10.84 8.93 6.20
C TYR A 125 11.32 8.47 4.83
N LEU A 126 10.42 8.01 3.96
CA LEU A 126 10.78 7.53 2.62
C LEU A 126 11.10 8.68 1.65
N THR A 127 10.60 9.88 1.93
CA THR A 127 10.67 11.05 1.05
C THR A 127 11.33 12.23 1.75
N VAL A 128 12.19 12.96 1.04
CA VAL A 128 12.66 14.27 1.50
C VAL A 128 11.53 15.29 1.40
N ASP A 129 11.60 16.38 2.17
CA ASP A 129 10.66 17.48 1.97
C ASP A 129 10.82 18.05 0.55
N PRO A 130 9.75 18.22 -0.23
CA PRO A 130 9.82 18.81 -1.56
C PRO A 130 10.60 20.14 -1.62
N ARG A 131 10.61 20.92 -0.54
CA ARG A 131 11.38 22.17 -0.45
C ARG A 131 12.90 21.94 -0.39
N GLU A 132 13.31 20.80 0.20
CA GLU A 132 14.70 20.39 0.39
C GLU A 132 15.19 19.40 -0.68
N ALA A 133 14.31 18.94 -1.58
CA ALA A 133 14.68 18.12 -2.73
C ALA A 133 15.67 18.85 -3.67
N PRO A 134 16.44 18.14 -4.53
CA PRO A 134 17.38 18.77 -5.46
C PRO A 134 16.75 19.86 -6.35
N ASP A 135 17.53 20.90 -6.66
CA ASP A 135 17.11 21.98 -7.57
C ASP A 135 17.22 21.62 -9.07
N GLU A 136 17.79 20.45 -9.37
CA GLU A 136 17.83 19.91 -10.73
C GLU A 136 16.82 18.76 -10.88
N PRO A 137 15.96 18.78 -11.91
CA PRO A 137 15.04 17.69 -12.16
C PRO A 137 15.79 16.42 -12.57
N THR A 138 15.29 15.26 -12.17
CA THR A 138 15.76 13.96 -12.67
C THR A 138 14.74 13.38 -13.63
N GLU A 139 15.18 12.94 -14.79
CA GLU A 139 14.33 12.24 -15.75
C GLU A 139 14.64 10.74 -15.73
N VAL A 140 13.60 9.92 -15.66
CA VAL A 140 13.69 8.46 -15.70
C VAL A 140 12.83 7.91 -16.84
N THR A 141 13.27 6.81 -17.45
CA THR A 141 12.53 6.09 -18.49
C THR A 141 12.14 4.71 -17.99
N ILE A 142 10.83 4.43 -17.94
CA ILE A 142 10.29 3.16 -17.43
C ILE A 142 9.78 2.36 -18.62
N ARG A 143 10.25 1.13 -18.79
CA ARG A 143 9.76 0.19 -19.81
C ARG A 143 8.73 -0.76 -19.21
N PHE A 144 7.62 -0.92 -19.92
CA PHE A 144 6.54 -1.83 -19.58
C PHE A 144 6.43 -2.97 -20.60
N ALA A 145 6.10 -4.16 -20.10
CA ALA A 145 5.71 -5.31 -20.90
C ALA A 145 4.41 -5.88 -20.32
N ALA A 146 3.36 -5.92 -21.13
CA ALA A 146 2.03 -6.37 -20.74
C ALA A 146 1.51 -5.70 -19.44
N GLY A 147 1.71 -4.38 -19.32
CA GLY A 147 1.32 -3.59 -18.15
C GLY A 147 2.27 -3.65 -16.96
N VAL A 148 3.28 -4.52 -16.98
CA VAL A 148 4.24 -4.68 -15.88
C VAL A 148 5.53 -3.90 -16.16
N PRO A 149 6.05 -3.09 -15.23
CA PRO A 149 7.34 -2.43 -15.39
C PRO A 149 8.47 -3.47 -15.32
N VAL A 150 9.35 -3.47 -16.34
CA VAL A 150 10.42 -4.48 -16.51
C VAL A 150 11.83 -3.90 -16.65
N ALA A 151 11.94 -2.58 -16.84
CA ALA A 151 13.23 -1.90 -16.96
C ALA A 151 13.14 -0.43 -16.55
N LEU A 152 14.25 0.11 -16.08
CA LEU A 152 14.45 1.51 -15.73
C LEU A 152 15.72 2.04 -16.41
N ASP A 153 15.63 3.15 -17.13
CA ASP A 153 16.73 3.77 -17.87
C ASP A 153 17.51 2.80 -18.79
N GLY A 154 16.78 1.85 -19.37
CA GLY A 154 17.32 0.82 -20.26
C GLY A 154 17.86 -0.43 -19.57
N GLU A 155 18.04 -0.40 -18.25
CA GLU A 155 18.46 -1.54 -17.43
C GLU A 155 17.26 -2.42 -17.06
N LYS A 156 17.34 -3.73 -17.34
CA LYS A 156 16.32 -4.68 -16.88
C LYS A 156 16.48 -4.92 -15.37
N LEU A 157 15.38 -4.81 -14.65
CA LEU A 157 15.36 -4.99 -13.19
C LEU A 157 14.23 -5.93 -12.80
N GLU A 158 14.51 -6.80 -11.84
CA GLU A 158 13.47 -7.60 -11.19
C GLU A 158 12.50 -6.69 -10.41
N PRO A 159 11.23 -7.10 -10.23
CA PRO A 159 10.20 -6.22 -9.66
C PRO A 159 10.57 -5.57 -8.33
N VAL A 160 11.20 -6.32 -7.41
CA VAL A 160 11.64 -5.82 -6.10
C VAL A 160 12.71 -4.75 -6.25
N ALA A 161 13.74 -5.00 -7.06
CA ALA A 161 14.83 -4.06 -7.29
C ALA A 161 14.32 -2.79 -7.98
N LEU A 162 13.40 -2.93 -8.94
CA LEU A 162 12.77 -1.82 -9.64
C LEU A 162 11.99 -0.92 -8.65
N ILE A 163 11.15 -1.51 -7.80
CA ILE A 163 10.38 -0.76 -6.80
C ILE A 163 11.31 -0.05 -5.81
N GLN A 164 12.35 -0.73 -5.31
CA GLN A 164 13.33 -0.12 -4.40
C GLN A 164 14.06 1.06 -5.06
N ARG A 165 14.50 0.90 -6.32
CA ARG A 165 15.18 1.95 -7.08
C ARG A 165 14.26 3.14 -7.32
N MET A 166 13.01 2.90 -7.69
CA MET A 166 12.01 3.94 -7.88
C MET A 166 11.67 4.66 -6.56
N ASN A 167 11.61 3.96 -5.44
CA ASN A 167 11.44 4.57 -4.13
C ASN A 167 12.62 5.49 -3.78
N GLN A 168 13.86 5.08 -4.06
CA GLN A 168 15.04 5.91 -3.80
C GLN A 168 15.03 7.18 -4.66
N ILE A 169 14.80 7.07 -5.97
CA ILE A 169 14.82 8.22 -6.88
C ILE A 169 13.64 9.15 -6.58
N GLY A 170 12.42 8.61 -6.47
CA GLY A 170 11.22 9.40 -6.14
C GLY A 170 11.30 10.04 -4.76
N GLY A 171 11.77 9.29 -3.77
CA GLY A 171 11.97 9.73 -2.39
C GLY A 171 12.93 10.91 -2.29
N ARG A 172 14.06 10.87 -3.02
CA ARG A 172 15.02 11.98 -3.11
C ARG A 172 14.42 13.25 -3.72
N HIS A 173 13.37 13.13 -4.51
CA HIS A 173 12.65 14.26 -5.10
C HIS A 173 11.37 14.62 -4.33
N GLY A 174 11.09 14.00 -3.19
CA GLY A 174 9.90 14.29 -2.36
C GLY A 174 8.58 13.81 -2.96
N VAL A 175 8.62 12.90 -3.94
CA VAL A 175 7.43 12.45 -4.69
C VAL A 175 6.65 11.40 -3.89
N GLY A 176 5.33 11.46 -3.95
CA GLY A 176 4.44 10.41 -3.43
C GLY A 176 4.07 10.57 -1.95
N ARG A 177 4.17 11.78 -1.40
CA ARG A 177 3.54 12.15 -0.11
C ARG A 177 2.05 12.39 -0.35
N THR A 178 1.21 11.76 0.47
CA THR A 178 -0.24 12.00 0.49
C THR A 178 -0.71 12.19 1.92
N ASP A 179 -1.61 13.13 2.16
CA ASP A 179 -2.35 13.27 3.42
C ASP A 179 -3.83 13.41 3.07
N ILE A 180 -4.62 12.39 3.41
CA ILE A 180 -6.03 12.28 3.00
C ILE A 180 -6.94 11.98 4.19
N VAL A 181 -8.21 12.33 4.04
CA VAL A 181 -9.30 11.82 4.88
C VAL A 181 -9.99 10.70 4.11
N GLU A 182 -9.79 9.47 4.56
CA GLU A 182 -10.33 8.26 3.95
C GLU A 182 -11.66 7.82 4.58
N ASN A 183 -12.40 6.96 3.88
CA ASN A 183 -13.60 6.30 4.38
C ASN A 183 -13.29 4.83 4.74
N PRO A 184 -13.13 4.48 6.02
CA PRO A 184 -12.92 3.10 6.48
C PRO A 184 -14.22 2.29 6.53
N LEU A 185 -14.08 0.98 6.66
CA LEU A 185 -15.19 0.03 6.84
C LEU A 185 -16.05 0.32 8.08
N SER A 186 -15.48 0.97 9.09
CA SER A 186 -16.20 1.40 10.29
C SER A 186 -17.27 2.47 10.02
N GLY A 187 -17.25 3.11 8.83
CA GLY A 187 -18.11 4.24 8.49
C GLY A 187 -17.66 5.57 9.11
N VAL A 188 -16.62 5.58 9.93
CA VAL A 188 -16.08 6.79 10.58
C VAL A 188 -14.85 7.26 9.81
N LYS A 189 -14.94 8.47 9.21
CA LYS A 189 -13.84 9.09 8.47
C LYS A 189 -12.55 9.11 9.29
N LYS A 190 -11.43 8.92 8.61
CA LYS A 190 -10.11 8.87 9.25
C LYS A 190 -9.09 9.61 8.41
N ARG A 191 -8.32 10.51 9.03
CA ARG A 191 -7.16 11.12 8.37
C ARG A 191 -5.95 10.19 8.44
N GLN A 192 -5.17 10.11 7.37
CA GLN A 192 -3.96 9.30 7.28
C GLN A 192 -2.92 9.96 6.40
N THR A 193 -1.65 9.82 6.81
CA THR A 193 -0.49 10.25 6.02
C THR A 193 0.21 9.04 5.40
N TYR A 194 0.51 9.14 4.11
CA TYR A 194 1.11 8.09 3.30
C TYR A 194 2.36 8.56 2.57
N GLU A 195 3.30 7.63 2.37
CA GLU A 195 4.44 7.79 1.45
C GLU A 195 4.49 6.58 0.51
N ALA A 196 4.41 6.80 -0.80
CA ALA A 196 4.54 5.71 -1.78
C ALA A 196 5.18 6.21 -3.09
N PRO A 197 6.47 6.55 -3.10
CA PRO A 197 7.12 7.19 -4.25
C PRO A 197 7.09 6.30 -5.50
N ALA A 198 7.47 5.03 -5.38
CA ALA A 198 7.44 4.09 -6.50
C ALA A 198 6.01 3.88 -7.00
N ALA A 199 5.05 3.63 -6.10
CA ALA A 199 3.66 3.40 -6.48
C ALA A 199 3.09 4.58 -7.28
N HIS A 200 3.30 5.80 -6.78
CA HIS A 200 2.86 7.02 -7.44
C HIS A 200 3.44 7.13 -8.85
N ILE A 201 4.77 7.04 -8.99
CA ILE A 201 5.44 7.22 -10.29
C ILE A 201 5.06 6.10 -11.27
N LEU A 202 5.05 4.85 -10.82
CA LEU A 202 4.75 3.69 -11.66
C LEU A 202 3.30 3.71 -12.15
N ILE A 203 2.34 4.08 -11.29
CA ILE A 203 0.93 4.19 -11.68
C ILE A 203 0.72 5.38 -12.63
N THR A 204 1.35 6.53 -12.38
CA THR A 204 1.31 7.67 -13.30
C THR A 204 1.89 7.32 -14.67
N ALA A 205 3.01 6.60 -14.70
CA ALA A 205 3.62 6.14 -15.96
C ALA A 205 2.75 5.10 -16.67
N HIS A 206 2.21 4.13 -15.94
CA HIS A 206 1.35 3.08 -16.46
C HIS A 206 0.10 3.67 -17.12
N GLN A 207 -0.62 4.56 -16.43
CA GLN A 207 -1.80 5.26 -16.97
C GLN A 207 -1.46 6.05 -18.25
N ALA A 208 -0.31 6.75 -18.24
CA ALA A 208 0.13 7.49 -19.41
C ALA A 208 0.47 6.60 -20.61
N LEU A 209 0.89 5.35 -20.40
CA LEU A 209 1.09 4.38 -21.47
C LEU A 209 -0.25 3.84 -21.97
N GLU A 210 -1.18 3.54 -21.06
CA GLU A 210 -2.54 3.13 -21.41
C GLU A 210 -3.23 4.16 -22.32
N ASP A 211 -3.09 5.46 -22.03
CA ASP A 211 -3.67 6.55 -22.84
C ASP A 211 -3.26 6.49 -24.32
N VAL A 212 -2.08 5.94 -24.61
CA VAL A 212 -1.55 5.81 -25.97
C VAL A 212 -1.91 4.47 -26.61
N VAL A 213 -2.04 3.41 -25.81
CA VAL A 213 -2.19 2.03 -26.27
C VAL A 213 -3.65 1.59 -26.36
N LEU A 214 -4.45 1.93 -25.36
CA LEU A 214 -5.79 1.36 -25.19
C LEU A 214 -6.83 2.17 -25.99
N PRO A 215 -7.79 1.49 -26.64
CA PRO A 215 -8.91 2.18 -27.27
C PRO A 215 -9.72 2.99 -26.25
N LYS A 216 -10.27 4.13 -26.68
CA LYS A 216 -11.12 5.04 -25.88
C LYS A 216 -12.14 4.31 -25.01
N GLU A 217 -12.89 3.37 -25.58
CA GLU A 217 -13.96 2.67 -24.85
C GLU A 217 -13.41 1.78 -23.73
N ILE A 218 -12.25 1.16 -23.93
CA ILE A 218 -11.57 0.40 -22.85
C ILE A 218 -11.06 1.36 -21.78
N LEU A 219 -10.41 2.47 -22.17
CA LEU A 219 -9.92 3.49 -21.24
C LEU A 219 -11.03 4.06 -20.34
N HIS A 220 -12.20 4.31 -20.92
CA HIS A 220 -13.35 4.83 -20.17
C HIS A 220 -13.99 3.75 -19.29
N PHE A 221 -14.16 2.54 -19.82
CA PHE A 221 -14.82 1.45 -19.10
C PHE A 221 -13.99 0.94 -17.92
N GLN A 222 -12.66 0.91 -18.04
CA GLN A 222 -11.80 0.41 -16.97
C GLN A 222 -11.75 1.33 -15.74
N LYS A 223 -12.10 2.62 -15.85
CA LYS A 223 -12.03 3.58 -14.73
C LYS A 223 -12.92 3.17 -13.54
N PRO A 224 -14.24 2.97 -13.70
CA PRO A 224 -15.09 2.50 -12.59
C PRO A 224 -14.67 1.11 -12.10
N LEU A 225 -14.14 0.25 -12.98
CA LEU A 225 -13.64 -1.07 -12.56
C LEU A 225 -12.39 -0.96 -11.69
N SER A 226 -11.45 -0.06 -12.04
CA SER A 226 -10.25 0.18 -11.22
C SER A 226 -10.61 0.79 -9.88
N GLN A 227 -11.67 1.60 -9.81
CA GLN A 227 -12.18 2.10 -8.54
C GLN A 227 -12.72 0.95 -7.70
N LYS A 228 -13.62 0.12 -8.26
CA LYS A 228 -14.17 -1.03 -7.55
C LYS A 228 -13.08 -2.01 -7.11
N TYR A 229 -12.07 -2.23 -7.94
CA TYR A 229 -10.91 -3.05 -7.61
C TYR A 229 -10.15 -2.50 -6.39
N SER A 230 -9.99 -1.18 -6.30
CA SER A 230 -9.36 -0.56 -5.12
C SER A 230 -10.20 -0.72 -3.85
N GLU A 231 -11.52 -0.63 -3.95
CA GLU A 231 -12.45 -0.82 -2.84
C GLU A 231 -12.36 -2.26 -2.31
N LEU A 232 -12.44 -3.25 -3.20
CA LEU A 232 -12.35 -4.67 -2.82
C LEU A 232 -11.06 -4.98 -2.06
N ILE A 233 -9.91 -4.49 -2.55
CA ILE A 233 -8.63 -4.66 -1.86
C ILE A 233 -8.62 -3.93 -0.51
N TYR A 234 -9.12 -2.69 -0.49
CA TYR A 234 -9.16 -1.89 0.73
C TYR A 234 -9.98 -2.55 1.84
N GLU A 235 -11.10 -3.18 1.46
CA GLU A 235 -12.06 -3.83 2.34
C GLU A 235 -11.65 -5.26 2.75
N GLY A 236 -10.69 -5.87 2.08
CA GLY A 236 -10.16 -7.20 2.44
C GLY A 236 -10.63 -8.34 1.55
N PHE A 237 -11.41 -8.07 0.51
CA PHE A 237 -11.90 -9.04 -0.47
C PHE A 237 -10.84 -9.40 -1.51
N TRP A 238 -9.63 -9.72 -1.04
CA TRP A 238 -8.52 -10.09 -1.92
C TRP A 238 -8.75 -11.45 -2.56
N PHE A 239 -9.29 -12.43 -1.86
CA PHE A 239 -9.51 -13.77 -2.42
C PHE A 239 -10.90 -13.95 -3.07
N ASP A 240 -11.76 -12.93 -2.98
CA ASP A 240 -13.11 -12.94 -3.53
C ASP A 240 -13.16 -13.09 -5.06
N ASP A 241 -14.16 -13.84 -5.55
CA ASP A 241 -14.41 -14.12 -6.96
C ASP A 241 -14.60 -12.86 -7.81
N ILE A 242 -15.22 -11.80 -7.29
CA ILE A 242 -15.39 -10.57 -8.06
C ILE A 242 -14.04 -9.90 -8.35
N ARG A 243 -13.09 -9.97 -7.42
CA ARG A 243 -11.74 -9.46 -7.61
C ARG A 243 -10.96 -10.35 -8.58
N LEU A 244 -11.13 -11.69 -8.52
CA LEU A 244 -10.58 -12.64 -9.52
C LEU A 244 -11.08 -12.33 -10.93
N ALA A 245 -12.38 -12.12 -11.09
CA ALA A 245 -12.97 -11.80 -12.39
C ALA A 245 -12.45 -10.46 -12.95
N LEU A 246 -12.23 -9.47 -12.08
CA LEU A 246 -11.60 -8.21 -12.48
C LEU A 246 -10.13 -8.40 -12.91
N ASP A 247 -9.37 -9.28 -12.26
CA ASP A 247 -8.01 -9.62 -12.71
C ASP A 247 -8.02 -10.17 -14.13
N ASP A 248 -8.93 -11.07 -14.48
CA ASP A 248 -9.02 -11.61 -15.83
C ASP A 248 -9.30 -10.51 -16.87
N PHE A 249 -10.19 -9.56 -16.54
CA PHE A 249 -10.44 -8.39 -17.37
C PHE A 249 -9.18 -7.54 -17.55
N PHE A 250 -8.50 -7.19 -16.46
CA PHE A 250 -7.30 -6.34 -16.52
C PHE A 250 -6.16 -7.06 -17.25
N LEU A 251 -5.86 -8.31 -16.91
CA LEU A 251 -4.86 -9.13 -17.61
C LEU A 251 -5.11 -9.21 -19.11
N ARG A 252 -6.38 -9.25 -19.55
CA ARG A 252 -6.72 -9.25 -20.98
C ARG A 252 -6.31 -7.94 -21.67
N ILE A 253 -6.66 -6.78 -21.08
CA ILE A 253 -6.39 -5.48 -21.71
C ILE A 253 -4.91 -5.08 -21.59
N GLN A 254 -4.24 -5.49 -20.51
CA GLN A 254 -2.85 -5.15 -20.24
C GLN A 254 -1.87 -5.79 -21.24
N LYS A 255 -2.24 -6.88 -21.93
CA LYS A 255 -1.38 -7.52 -22.96
C LYS A 255 -0.84 -6.58 -24.03
N ARG A 256 -1.57 -5.50 -24.33
CA ARG A 256 -1.17 -4.50 -25.34
C ARG A 256 -0.30 -3.38 -24.78
N VAL A 257 -0.28 -3.22 -23.45
CA VAL A 257 0.40 -2.13 -22.73
C VAL A 257 1.90 -2.44 -22.68
N VAL A 258 2.55 -2.23 -23.83
CA VAL A 258 3.96 -2.46 -24.07
C VAL A 258 4.57 -1.18 -24.62
N GLY A 259 5.70 -0.76 -24.04
CA GLY A 259 6.35 0.47 -24.46
C GLY A 259 7.15 1.10 -23.34
N GLU A 260 7.42 2.38 -23.48
CA GLU A 260 8.16 3.14 -22.48
C GLU A 260 7.55 4.50 -22.22
N VAL A 261 7.71 4.94 -20.98
CA VAL A 261 7.25 6.24 -20.52
C VAL A 261 8.40 6.95 -19.83
N ARG A 262 8.57 8.22 -20.19
CA ARG A 262 9.58 9.08 -19.60
C ARG A 262 8.92 10.03 -18.61
N VAL A 263 9.45 10.08 -17.40
CA VAL A 263 8.90 10.85 -16.27
C VAL A 263 9.99 11.73 -15.68
N ARG A 264 9.69 13.01 -15.55
CA ARG A 264 10.51 13.98 -14.84
C ARG A 264 10.05 14.10 -13.40
N LEU A 265 10.99 13.96 -12.47
CA LEU A 265 10.79 14.08 -11.03
C LEU A 265 11.44 15.37 -10.55
N PHE A 266 10.67 16.19 -9.83
CA PHE A 266 11.16 17.48 -9.36
C PHE A 266 10.29 18.02 -8.22
N LYS A 267 10.90 18.32 -7.06
CA LYS A 267 10.27 19.05 -5.94
C LYS A 267 8.83 18.57 -5.63
N GLY A 268 8.68 17.27 -5.40
CA GLY A 268 7.42 16.60 -5.07
C GLY A 268 6.56 16.18 -6.27
N SER A 269 6.90 16.63 -7.47
CA SER A 269 6.12 16.36 -8.68
C SER A 269 6.69 15.20 -9.50
N SER A 270 5.79 14.42 -10.11
CA SER A 270 6.11 13.51 -11.21
C SER A 270 5.35 13.94 -12.47
N LEU A 271 6.07 14.27 -13.53
CA LEU A 271 5.50 14.79 -14.77
C LEU A 271 5.90 13.89 -15.94
N VAL A 272 4.92 13.35 -16.66
CA VAL A 272 5.21 12.54 -17.85
C VAL A 272 5.64 13.43 -19.02
N THR A 273 6.86 13.24 -19.50
CA THR A 273 7.50 14.04 -20.56
C THR A 273 7.55 13.34 -21.91
N GLY A 274 7.21 12.05 -21.99
CA GLY A 274 7.18 11.31 -23.25
C GLY A 274 6.59 9.91 -23.12
N ARG A 275 6.02 9.40 -24.21
CA ARG A 275 5.51 8.03 -24.33
C ARG A 275 5.92 7.43 -25.67
N ARG A 276 6.26 6.14 -25.69
CA ARG A 276 6.43 5.35 -26.92
C ARG A 276 5.79 3.99 -26.74
N ALA A 277 4.77 3.68 -27.55
CA ALA A 277 4.20 2.34 -27.63
C ALA A 277 5.02 1.48 -28.60
N SER A 278 4.98 0.16 -28.44
CA SER A 278 5.62 -0.83 -29.32
C SER A 278 4.61 -1.82 -29.87
#